data_AF-A0A0G0DDU5-F1
#
_entry.id   AF-A0A0G0DDU5-F1
#
_cell.length_a   1.000
_cell.length_b   1.000
_cell.length_c   1.000
_cell.angle_alpha   90.00
_cell.angle_beta   90.00
_cell.angle_gamma   90.00
#
_symmetry.space_group_name_H-M   'P 1'
#
loop_
_entity.id
_entity.type
_entity.pdbx_description
1 polymer ?
#
loop_
_entity_poly.entity_id
_entity_poly.type
_entity_poly.pdbx_seq_one_letter_code
_entity_poly.pdbx_strand_id
1 'polypeptide(L)'
;MITLNNISTISDLRFKTKKVINKAAISPVFLFNRSTPTSVIISFEKYQEMTDALEDYYLSLKAEDYEKENKDQIKWISHKEIKKHV
;
A
#
# COMPACT_ATOMS: atom_id res chain seq x y z
N MET A 1 4.00 13.87 -5.77
CA MET A 1 4.33 14.79 -6.89
C MET A 1 5.66 14.36 -7.49
N ILE A 2 5.78 14.32 -8.82
CA ILE A 2 7.04 13.98 -9.50
C ILE A 2 7.98 15.20 -9.39
N THR A 3 9.21 14.98 -8.99
CA THR A 3 10.26 15.99 -8.83
C THR A 3 11.53 15.52 -9.54
N LEU A 4 12.40 16.44 -9.96
CA LEU A 4 13.66 16.06 -10.64
C LEU A 4 14.51 15.07 -9.82
N ASN A 5 14.43 15.14 -8.48
CA ASN A 5 15.20 14.27 -7.59
C ASN A 5 14.75 12.80 -7.63
N ASN A 6 13.46 12.59 -7.90
CA ASN A 6 12.81 11.29 -7.87
C ASN A 6 12.55 10.68 -9.26
N ILE A 7 13.12 11.27 -10.31
CA ILE A 7 13.12 10.72 -11.68
C ILE A 7 14.39 9.89 -11.91
N SER A 8 14.27 8.78 -12.63
CA SER A 8 15.39 8.05 -13.24
C SER A 8 14.97 7.48 -14.59
N THR A 9 15.91 7.26 -15.51
CA THR A 9 15.62 6.62 -16.80
C THR A 9 15.80 5.11 -16.72
N ILE A 10 15.22 4.37 -17.67
CA ILE A 10 15.52 2.93 -17.86
C ILE A 10 17.03 2.70 -18.05
N SER A 11 17.72 3.60 -18.75
CA SER A 11 19.18 3.52 -18.91
C SER A 11 19.91 3.68 -17.57
N ASP A 12 19.48 4.60 -16.71
CA ASP A 12 20.05 4.73 -15.36
C ASP A 12 19.80 3.48 -14.52
N LEU A 13 18.62 2.86 -14.64
CA LEU A 13 18.35 1.59 -13.96
C LEU A 13 19.29 0.48 -14.45
N ARG A 14 19.57 0.40 -15.75
CA ARG A 14 20.46 -0.61 -16.33
C ARG A 14 21.94 -0.40 -15.96
N PHE A 15 22.42 0.83 -16.03
CA PHE A 15 23.86 1.13 -15.91
C PHE A 15 24.27 1.68 -14.54
N LYS A 16 23.33 2.18 -13.74
CA LYS A 16 23.54 2.78 -12.42
C LYS A 16 22.57 2.21 -11.39
N THR A 17 22.27 0.92 -11.48
CA THR A 17 21.23 0.24 -10.69
C THR A 17 21.31 0.55 -9.20
N LYS A 18 22.50 0.42 -8.59
CA LYS A 18 22.70 0.68 -7.15
C LYS A 18 22.27 2.10 -6.75
N LYS A 19 22.54 3.10 -7.58
CA LYS A 19 22.14 4.50 -7.33
C LYS A 19 20.62 4.65 -7.39
N VAL A 20 19.97 4.00 -8.34
CA VAL A 20 18.50 4.05 -8.50
C VAL A 20 17.81 3.34 -7.34
N ILE A 21 18.28 2.16 -6.94
CA ILE A 21 17.73 1.41 -5.81
C ILE A 21 17.94 2.16 -4.49
N ASN A 22 19.11 2.75 -4.25
CA ASN A 22 19.35 3.55 -3.04
C ASN A 22 18.43 4.78 -2.96
N LYS A 23 18.08 5.40 -4.10
CA LYS A 23 17.07 6.46 -4.13
C LYS A 23 15.68 5.92 -3.77
N ALA A 24 15.30 4.76 -4.32
CA ALA A 24 14.02 4.12 -4.10
C ALA A 24 13.80 3.68 -2.63
N ALA A 25 14.88 3.40 -1.90
CA ALA A 25 14.84 3.09 -0.47
C ALA A 25 14.38 4.28 0.39
N ILE A 26 14.60 5.51 -0.06
CA ILE A 26 14.26 6.73 0.70
C ILE A 26 12.95 7.34 0.19
N SER A 27 12.72 7.28 -1.13
CA SER A 27 11.55 7.90 -1.76
C SER A 27 11.18 7.19 -3.06
N PRO A 28 9.89 7.19 -3.47
CA PRO A 28 9.48 6.59 -4.73
C PRO A 28 10.25 7.15 -5.93
N VAL A 29 10.77 6.28 -6.80
CA VAL A 29 11.49 6.67 -8.01
C VAL A 29 10.63 6.40 -9.24
N PHE A 30 10.31 7.44 -9.99
CA PHE A 30 9.60 7.35 -11.26
C PHE A 30 10.58 6.99 -12.37
N LEU A 31 10.35 5.85 -13.02
CA LEU A 31 11.12 5.38 -14.14
C LEU A 31 10.53 5.89 -15.45
N PHE A 32 11.38 6.56 -16.22
CA PHE A 32 11.04 7.09 -17.53
C PHE A 32 11.69 6.26 -18.64
N ASN A 33 10.89 5.92 -19.64
CA ASN A 33 11.37 5.51 -20.95
C ASN A 33 11.30 6.72 -21.88
N ARG A 34 12.44 7.24 -22.31
CA ARG A 34 12.51 8.53 -23.05
C ARG A 34 11.81 9.64 -22.23
N SER A 35 10.72 10.20 -22.73
CA SER A 35 9.93 11.25 -22.08
C SER A 35 8.68 10.76 -21.36
N THR A 36 8.40 9.45 -21.38
CA THR A 36 7.18 8.88 -20.80
C THR A 36 7.47 8.15 -19.48
N PRO A 37 6.78 8.47 -18.38
CA PRO A 37 6.86 7.67 -17.15
C PRO A 37 6.18 6.32 -17.37
N THR A 38 6.87 5.23 -17.10
CA THR A 38 6.37 3.87 -17.34
C THR A 38 6.12 3.09 -16.07
N SER A 39 6.85 3.39 -14.99
CA SER A 39 6.76 2.63 -13.74
C SER A 39 7.29 3.43 -12.56
N VAL A 40 7.01 2.96 -11.36
CA VAL A 40 7.51 3.53 -10.10
C VAL A 40 8.19 2.44 -9.30
N ILE A 41 9.39 2.70 -8.81
CA ILE A 41 10.08 1.84 -7.84
C ILE A 41 9.86 2.43 -6.45
N ILE A 42 9.44 1.60 -5.51
CA ILE A 42 9.34 1.92 -4.09
C ILE A 42 10.05 0.86 -3.27
N SER A 43 10.37 1.16 -2.02
CA SER A 43 10.83 0.13 -1.09
C SER A 43 9.72 -0.87 -0.80
N PHE A 44 10.11 -2.08 -0.42
CA PHE A 44 9.15 -3.13 -0.08
C PHE A 44 8.33 -2.76 1.15
N GLU A 45 8.97 -2.17 2.15
CA GLU A 45 8.33 -1.67 3.36
C GLU A 45 7.26 -0.64 3.01
N LYS A 46 7.56 0.28 2.08
CA LYS A 46 6.59 1.30 1.68
C LYS A 46 5.42 0.71 0.92
N TYR A 47 5.65 -0.31 0.12
CA TYR A 47 4.58 -1.05 -0.55
C TYR A 47 3.65 -1.73 0.47
N GLN A 48 4.21 -2.36 1.50
CA GLN A 48 3.43 -2.99 2.57
C GLN A 48 2.60 -1.95 3.32
N GLU A 49 3.21 -0.86 3.79
CA GLU A 49 2.49 0.22 4.46
C GLU A 49 1.29 0.75 3.65
N MET A 50 1.49 0.92 2.33
CA MET A 50 0.41 1.39 1.45
C MET A 50 -0.69 0.35 1.28
N THR A 51 -0.34 -0.94 1.26
CA THR A 51 -1.31 -2.03 1.14
C THR A 51 -2.13 -2.13 2.42
N ASP A 52 -1.49 -2.13 3.59
CA ASP A 52 -2.15 -2.18 4.89
C ASP A 52 -3.11 -1.00 5.07
N ALA A 53 -2.67 0.22 4.73
CA ALA A 53 -3.52 1.41 4.79
C ALA A 53 -4.74 1.33 3.85
N LEU A 54 -4.61 0.69 2.68
CA LEU A 54 -5.73 0.45 1.77
C LEU A 54 -6.69 -0.58 2.36
N GLU A 55 -6.19 -1.66 2.93
CA GLU A 55 -7.00 -2.68 3.59
C GLU A 55 -7.80 -2.10 4.75
N ASP A 56 -7.16 -1.31 5.62
CA ASP A 56 -7.81 -0.59 6.73
C ASP A 56 -8.91 0.35 6.23
N TYR A 57 -8.66 1.07 5.12
CA TYR A 57 -9.68 1.92 4.51
C TYR A 57 -10.89 1.12 4.04
N TYR A 58 -10.69 -0.01 3.36
CA TYR A 58 -11.80 -0.86 2.93
C TYR A 58 -12.55 -1.49 4.12
N LEU A 59 -11.84 -1.87 5.18
CA LEU A 59 -12.47 -2.34 6.42
C LEU A 59 -13.31 -1.25 7.07
N SER A 60 -12.82 -0.01 7.09
CA SER A 60 -13.56 1.14 7.61
C SER A 60 -14.85 1.37 6.85
N LEU A 61 -14.84 1.26 5.52
CA LEU A 61 -16.07 1.38 4.71
C LEU A 61 -17.09 0.29 5.06
N LYS A 62 -16.64 -0.97 5.17
CA LYS A 62 -17.51 -2.08 5.57
C LYS A 62 -18.08 -1.91 6.98
N ALA A 63 -17.27 -1.41 7.91
CA ALA A 63 -17.71 -1.12 9.27
C ALA A 63 -18.79 -0.03 9.28
N GLU A 64 -18.61 1.03 8.48
CA GLU A 64 -19.62 2.08 8.34
C GLU A 64 -20.95 1.53 7.80
N ASP A 65 -20.90 0.63 6.81
CA ASP A 65 -22.10 -0.02 6.28
C ASP A 65 -22.77 -0.94 7.30
N TYR A 66 -21.97 -1.71 8.05
CA TYR A 66 -22.47 -2.58 9.12
C TYR A 66 -23.14 -1.78 10.25
N GLU A 67 -22.63 -0.60 10.60
CA GLU A 67 -23.23 0.27 11.61
C GLU A 67 -24.65 0.74 11.23
N LYS A 68 -25.01 0.74 9.95
CA LYS A 68 -26.35 1.08 9.46
C LYS A 68 -27.34 -0.08 9.59
N GLU A 69 -26.88 -1.30 9.86
CA GLU A 69 -27.75 -2.48 10.00
C GLU A 69 -28.48 -2.52 11.35
N ASN A 70 -29.65 -3.18 11.39
CA ASN A 70 -30.38 -3.38 12.64
C ASN A 70 -29.71 -4.46 13.50
N LYS A 71 -28.97 -4.00 14.52
CA LYS A 71 -28.16 -4.84 15.41
C LYS A 71 -28.96 -5.78 16.32
N ASP A 72 -30.27 -5.54 16.49
CA ASP A 72 -31.14 -6.38 17.31
C ASP A 72 -31.44 -7.73 16.63
N GLN A 73 -31.23 -7.83 15.31
CA GLN A 73 -31.40 -9.07 14.55
C GLN A 73 -30.13 -9.91 14.48
N ILE A 74 -29.02 -9.41 15.04
CA ILE A 74 -27.71 -10.04 14.96
C ILE A 74 -27.47 -10.87 16.21
N LYS A 75 -27.14 -12.15 16.03
CA LYS A 75 -26.76 -13.04 17.13
C LYS A 75 -25.32 -12.77 17.54
N TRP A 76 -25.14 -11.89 18.51
CA TRP A 76 -23.85 -11.62 19.14
C TRP A 76 -23.34 -12.83 19.89
N ILE A 77 -22.06 -13.17 19.69
CA ILE A 77 -21.37 -14.25 20.41
C ILE A 77 -20.32 -13.61 21.29
N SER A 78 -20.34 -13.93 22.59
CA SER A 78 -19.38 -13.40 23.55
C SER A 78 -18.01 -14.08 23.39
N HIS A 79 -16.95 -13.38 23.80
CA HIS A 79 -15.59 -13.94 23.80
C HIS A 79 -15.47 -15.26 24.61
N LYS A 80 -16.28 -15.43 25.67
CA LYS A 80 -16.33 -16.67 26.46
C LYS A 80 -16.89 -17.85 25.68
N GLU A 81 -17.81 -17.63 24.76
CA GLU A 81 -18.43 -18.68 23.93
C GLU A 81 -17.50 -19.12 22.80
N ILE A 82 -16.75 -18.17 22.21
CA ILE A 82 -15.73 -18.45 21.19
C ILE A 82 -14.63 -19.36 21.75
N LYS A 83 -14.15 -19.08 22.98
CA LYS A 83 -13.12 -19.90 23.65
C LYS A 83 -13.51 -21.35 23.93
N LYS A 84 -14.80 -21.72 23.84
CA LYS A 84 -15.24 -23.11 24.00
C LYS A 84 -15.13 -23.94 22.70
N HIS A 85 -14.87 -23.29 21.57
CA HIS A 85 -14.85 -23.90 20.23
C HIS A 85 -13.44 -23.92 19.59
N VAL A 86 -12.42 -23.51 20.34
CA VAL A 86 -10.99 -23.57 19.98
C VAL A 86 -10.31 -24.53 20.96
#